data_AF-A0A2E4QT50-F1
#
_entry.id   AF-A0A2E4QT50-F1
#
_cell.length_a   1.000
_cell.length_b   1.000
_cell.length_c   1.000
_cell.angle_alpha   90.00
_cell.angle_beta   90.00
_cell.angle_gamma   90.00
#
_symmetry.space_group_name_H-M   'P 1'
#
loop_
_entity.id
_entity.type
_entity.pdbx_description
1 polymer ?
#
loop_
_entity_poly.entity_id
_entity_poly.type
_entity_poly.pdbx_seq_one_letter_code
_entity_poly.pdbx_strand_id
1 'polypeptide(L)'
;MIDSASAPPLDPGASDVPADSGSNAPEMSVSELSNRLKRTVEDAYSYVRVRGELGRVTIAKSGHMYCDLKDDKAVLNTIMWKGSVSRLGFRPEEGLEVVAEGKLSTYPGRSNYQLIADRMKPAGVGALMALLEERKKKFAAEGLFDESRKQPLPFLPQTIGVVTSPTGAVIRDILHRIRERFPVTVYIWPALVQGEYAAEQVSQGIRGFNDISPKSRKIIRPDLIIVARGGGSVEDLWPFNDELIIRAVSESEIPIISAVGHETDTTLIDYVSDRRAPTPTGAAEIAVPVRAELFERVEMLGYRSRKSLSRAVETSQMRLRAASARMPRPESIVQSPRQRLDYATEKLGMGLQAAVNRHRRRLDKAEARLQPIALQREIIRRRTQVDTAFMRTGVAMKRMVSDAGSRLASVQRRYSLRDPRKRLNRQSERLDAVFVQVTSAMNRSIRRRRQLLDAQTRLLSSVSHENVLARGFVIVQKMTGELVRRAADVESGERLKLQFADDEQRVTADAIDPTAKPRIVVRRGTGSGTPPSANPTPEPEETAEASAPPSRPRIVSPKDSGGQGSLF
;
A
#
# COMPACT_ATOMS: atom_id res chain seq x y z
N MET A 1 -16.26 119.70 -149.76
CA MET A 1 -16.69 120.49 -148.58
C MET A 1 -15.93 119.88 -147.41
N ILE A 2 -14.72 120.38 -147.10
CA ILE A 2 -14.39 121.71 -146.53
C ILE A 2 -14.68 121.72 -145.02
N ASP A 3 -13.58 121.75 -144.28
CA ASP A 3 -13.30 122.26 -142.93
C ASP A 3 -14.43 122.48 -141.92
N SER A 4 -14.19 121.93 -140.72
CA SER A 4 -14.13 122.74 -139.48
C SER A 4 -13.16 122.05 -138.51
N ALA A 5 -12.18 122.77 -137.98
CA ALA A 5 -11.22 122.24 -137.01
C ALA A 5 -11.64 122.54 -135.56
N SER A 6 -11.32 121.64 -134.63
CA SER A 6 -11.16 121.97 -133.21
C SER A 6 -10.17 120.99 -132.57
N ALA A 7 -9.17 121.52 -131.86
CA ALA A 7 -8.16 120.75 -131.15
C ALA A 7 -8.57 120.56 -129.67
N PRO A 8 -8.08 119.52 -128.98
CA PRO A 8 -8.52 119.22 -127.61
C PRO A 8 -7.84 120.11 -126.55
N PRO A 9 -8.55 120.50 -125.48
CA PRO A 9 -7.94 120.83 -124.19
C PRO A 9 -7.48 119.51 -123.52
N LEU A 10 -6.19 119.33 -123.26
CA LEU A 10 -5.45 119.81 -122.08
C LEU A 10 -5.72 118.98 -120.81
N ASP A 11 -4.76 118.09 -120.53
CA ASP A 11 -4.45 117.55 -119.20
C ASP A 11 -3.23 118.33 -118.66
N PRO A 12 -3.38 119.09 -117.55
CA PRO A 12 -2.23 119.63 -116.82
C PRO A 12 -2.37 119.58 -115.28
N GLY A 13 -1.44 118.91 -114.60
CA GLY A 13 -1.27 118.97 -113.13
C GLY A 13 -1.83 117.73 -112.41
N ALA A 14 -1.04 116.77 -111.95
CA ALA A 14 0.42 116.72 -111.80
C ALA A 14 1.03 117.73 -110.81
N SER A 15 0.53 117.74 -109.56
CA SER A 15 1.26 118.25 -108.39
C SER A 15 0.85 117.52 -107.11
N ASP A 16 1.77 117.47 -106.15
CA ASP A 16 1.58 117.15 -104.73
C ASP A 16 1.00 115.77 -104.38
N VAL A 17 1.85 114.77 -104.62
CA VAL A 17 2.04 113.68 -103.66
C VAL A 17 2.53 114.28 -102.32
N PRO A 18 1.78 114.16 -101.20
CA PRO A 18 2.30 114.48 -99.88
C PRO A 18 3.12 113.29 -99.37
N ALA A 19 4.38 113.22 -99.79
CA ALA A 19 5.35 112.32 -99.19
C ALA A 19 5.76 112.87 -97.81
N ASP A 20 5.14 112.35 -96.74
CA ASP A 20 5.81 111.39 -95.85
C ASP A 20 4.94 111.05 -94.62
N SER A 21 4.75 109.76 -94.36
CA SER A 21 4.52 109.22 -93.02
C SER A 21 5.02 107.76 -92.98
N GLY A 22 6.34 107.60 -93.10
CA GLY A 22 7.07 106.36 -93.34
C GLY A 22 6.57 105.11 -92.60
N SER A 23 5.62 104.41 -93.22
CA SER A 23 5.10 103.10 -92.79
C SER A 23 5.13 102.15 -93.99
N ASN A 24 5.88 101.06 -93.86
CA ASN A 24 6.12 100.11 -94.95
C ASN A 24 4.96 99.09 -95.09
N ALA A 25 3.72 99.58 -95.02
CA ALA A 25 2.51 98.78 -94.88
C ALA A 25 1.36 99.34 -95.75
N PRO A 26 0.97 98.67 -96.85
CA PRO A 26 -0.16 99.09 -97.67
C PRO A 26 -1.51 98.82 -96.98
N GLU A 27 -2.52 99.62 -97.32
CA GLU A 27 -3.90 99.38 -96.90
C GLU A 27 -4.45 98.06 -97.47
N MET A 28 -5.25 97.34 -96.68
CA MET A 28 -5.78 96.02 -97.03
C MET A 28 -7.27 95.90 -96.70
N SER A 29 -8.03 95.18 -97.52
CA SER A 29 -9.45 94.91 -97.22
C SER A 29 -9.62 93.88 -96.09
N VAL A 30 -10.74 93.95 -95.35
CA VAL A 30 -11.01 93.03 -94.22
C VAL A 30 -10.98 91.55 -94.62
N SER A 31 -11.51 91.22 -95.81
CA SER A 31 -11.49 89.87 -96.36
C SER A 31 -10.08 89.41 -96.75
N GLU A 32 -9.26 90.32 -97.26
CA GLU A 32 -7.87 90.02 -97.66
C GLU A 32 -6.97 89.84 -96.44
N LEU A 33 -7.09 90.73 -95.44
CA LEU A 33 -6.41 90.62 -94.15
C LEU A 33 -6.77 89.30 -93.44
N SER A 34 -8.06 88.94 -93.39
CA SER A 34 -8.52 87.68 -92.77
C SER A 34 -8.02 86.43 -93.50
N ASN A 35 -7.94 86.46 -94.84
CA ASN A 35 -7.39 85.35 -95.62
C ASN A 35 -5.86 85.27 -95.53
N ARG A 36 -5.16 86.42 -95.43
CA ARG A 36 -3.71 86.47 -95.19
C ARG A 36 -3.37 85.91 -93.80
N LEU A 37 -4.10 86.33 -92.77
CA LEU A 37 -4.01 85.79 -91.42
C LEU A 37 -4.29 84.29 -91.39
N LYS A 38 -5.32 83.79 -92.11
CA LYS A 38 -5.60 82.35 -92.22
C LYS A 38 -4.40 81.58 -92.76
N ARG A 39 -3.80 82.03 -93.87
CA ARG A 39 -2.60 81.39 -94.45
C ARG A 39 -1.44 81.38 -93.47
N THR A 40 -1.07 82.54 -92.92
CA THR A 40 0.03 82.65 -91.95
C THR A 40 -0.17 81.75 -90.72
N VAL A 41 -1.41 81.60 -90.24
CA VAL A 41 -1.75 80.67 -89.14
C VAL A 41 -1.65 79.20 -89.58
N GLU A 42 -2.22 78.83 -90.73
CA GLU A 42 -2.19 77.45 -91.23
C GLU A 42 -0.78 77.00 -91.64
N ASP A 43 0.07 77.90 -92.12
CA ASP A 43 1.47 77.65 -92.47
C ASP A 43 2.32 77.47 -91.19
N ALA A 44 2.27 78.43 -90.26
CA ALA A 44 3.08 78.44 -89.04
C ALA A 44 2.65 77.40 -87.99
N TYR A 45 1.37 77.03 -87.97
CA TYR A 45 0.77 76.09 -87.02
C TYR A 45 0.11 74.90 -87.74
N SER A 46 0.75 74.47 -88.83
CA SER A 46 0.39 73.33 -89.69
C SER A 46 0.31 71.99 -88.94
N TYR A 47 1.08 71.83 -87.84
CA TYR A 47 0.90 70.74 -86.89
C TYR A 47 1.14 71.23 -85.45
N VAL A 48 0.13 71.12 -84.60
CA VAL A 48 0.16 71.50 -83.19
C VAL A 48 -0.38 70.39 -82.29
N ARG A 49 0.10 70.36 -81.05
CA ARG A 49 -0.32 69.43 -79.99
C ARG A 49 -0.73 70.26 -78.78
N VAL A 50 -2.01 70.27 -78.44
CA VAL A 50 -2.58 71.14 -77.40
C VAL A 50 -3.19 70.28 -76.30
N ARG A 51 -2.84 70.57 -75.05
CA ARG A 51 -3.42 69.94 -73.85
C ARG A 51 -4.52 70.85 -73.30
N GLY A 52 -5.62 70.27 -72.83
CA GLY A 52 -6.68 70.99 -72.13
C GLY A 52 -7.84 70.07 -71.74
N GLU A 53 -8.79 70.62 -70.99
CA GLU A 53 -10.03 69.93 -70.60
C GLU A 53 -11.11 70.13 -71.67
N LEU A 54 -11.88 69.09 -71.96
CA LEU A 54 -13.03 69.16 -72.88
C LEU A 54 -14.24 69.81 -72.21
N GLY A 55 -14.78 70.86 -72.84
CA GLY A 55 -16.10 71.43 -72.56
C GLY A 55 -17.03 71.41 -73.77
N ARG A 56 -18.34 71.48 -73.53
CA ARG A 56 -19.40 71.59 -74.56
C ARG A 56 -19.33 70.53 -75.67
N VAL A 57 -19.01 69.29 -75.32
CA VAL A 57 -18.73 68.21 -76.28
C VAL A 57 -19.99 67.81 -77.04
N THR A 58 -20.09 68.28 -78.28
CA THR A 58 -21.28 68.13 -79.12
C THR A 58 -20.96 67.29 -80.36
N ILE A 59 -21.51 66.08 -80.42
CA ILE A 59 -21.47 65.24 -81.64
C ILE A 59 -22.70 65.55 -82.50
N ALA A 60 -22.47 66.21 -83.63
CA ALA A 60 -23.53 66.61 -84.55
C ALA A 60 -24.12 65.41 -85.33
N LYS A 61 -25.33 65.55 -85.88
CA LYS A 61 -25.99 64.51 -86.71
C LYS A 61 -25.19 64.08 -87.95
N SER A 62 -24.22 64.89 -88.40
CA SER A 62 -23.24 64.55 -89.45
C SER A 62 -22.14 63.58 -88.98
N GLY A 63 -22.04 63.30 -87.68
CA GLY A 63 -20.97 62.54 -87.04
C GLY A 63 -19.69 63.34 -86.83
N HIS A 64 -19.72 64.68 -86.91
CA HIS A 64 -18.58 65.53 -86.55
C HIS A 64 -18.67 65.94 -85.08
N MET A 65 -17.54 65.99 -84.39
CA MET A 65 -17.46 66.48 -83.02
C MET A 65 -17.02 67.95 -83.02
N TYR A 66 -17.71 68.75 -82.22
CA TYR A 66 -17.34 70.11 -81.85
C TYR A 66 -17.16 70.12 -80.33
N CYS A 67 -16.06 70.70 -79.85
CA CYS A 67 -15.76 70.79 -78.42
C CYS A 67 -14.88 72.02 -78.15
N ASP A 68 -15.06 72.64 -76.99
CA ASP A 68 -14.19 73.70 -76.49
C ASP A 68 -13.03 73.05 -75.72
N LEU A 69 -11.78 73.29 -76.11
CA LEU A 69 -10.60 72.82 -75.37
C LEU A 69 -10.11 73.96 -74.47
N LYS A 70 -10.23 73.82 -73.15
CA LYS A 70 -9.94 74.90 -72.17
C LYS A 70 -8.74 74.59 -71.29
N ASP A 71 -8.09 75.66 -70.82
CA ASP A 71 -7.15 75.66 -69.69
C ASP A 71 -7.60 76.71 -68.64
N ASP A 72 -6.77 76.99 -67.63
CA ASP A 72 -7.07 77.95 -66.55
C ASP A 72 -7.34 79.40 -67.04
N LYS A 73 -6.97 79.74 -68.28
CA LYS A 73 -6.91 81.12 -68.79
C LYS A 73 -7.44 81.30 -70.21
N ALA A 74 -7.51 80.23 -71.01
CA ALA A 74 -7.85 80.27 -72.43
C ALA A 74 -8.83 79.17 -72.83
N VAL A 75 -9.51 79.38 -73.96
CA VAL A 75 -10.43 78.42 -74.59
C VAL A 75 -10.18 78.39 -76.10
N LEU A 76 -10.05 77.19 -76.67
CA LEU A 76 -9.77 76.95 -78.08
C LEU A 76 -10.84 76.04 -78.70
N ASN A 77 -11.67 76.61 -79.56
CA ASN A 77 -12.70 75.90 -80.32
C ASN A 77 -12.04 74.78 -81.15
N THR A 78 -12.46 73.54 -80.95
CA THR A 78 -11.87 72.36 -81.59
C THR A 78 -12.92 71.58 -82.39
N ILE A 79 -12.56 71.17 -83.61
CA ILE A 79 -13.42 70.45 -84.55
C ILE A 79 -12.71 69.15 -84.95
N MET A 80 -13.41 68.02 -84.87
CA MET A 80 -12.91 66.71 -85.30
C MET A 80 -13.87 66.07 -86.30
N TRP A 81 -13.36 65.77 -87.49
CA TRP A 81 -14.15 65.19 -88.59
C TRP A 81 -14.55 63.73 -88.30
N LYS A 82 -15.65 63.27 -88.91
CA LYS A 82 -16.26 61.95 -88.62
C LYS A 82 -15.27 60.79 -88.64
N GLY A 83 -14.41 60.72 -89.67
CA GLY A 83 -13.40 59.66 -89.79
C GLY A 83 -12.27 59.72 -88.76
N SER A 84 -12.06 60.85 -88.08
CA SER A 84 -11.12 60.99 -86.97
C SER A 84 -11.82 60.71 -85.63
N VAL A 85 -13.07 61.14 -85.44
CA VAL A 85 -13.89 60.77 -84.27
C VAL A 85 -14.09 59.26 -84.18
N SER A 86 -14.36 58.58 -85.30
CA SER A 86 -14.54 57.12 -85.34
C SER A 86 -13.25 56.31 -85.15
N ARG A 87 -12.11 56.96 -84.90
CA ARG A 87 -10.82 56.33 -84.55
C ARG A 87 -10.42 56.57 -83.09
N LEU A 88 -11.26 57.23 -82.29
CA LEU A 88 -11.04 57.39 -80.85
C LEU A 88 -11.32 56.07 -80.12
N GLY A 89 -10.34 55.59 -79.36
CA GLY A 89 -10.47 54.41 -78.48
C GLY A 89 -11.16 54.70 -77.14
N PHE A 90 -11.80 55.86 -77.00
CA PHE A 90 -12.50 56.32 -75.81
C PHE A 90 -13.68 57.21 -76.23
N ARG A 91 -14.66 57.38 -75.33
CA ARG A 91 -15.76 58.32 -75.53
C ARG A 91 -15.34 59.72 -75.06
N PRO A 92 -15.37 60.75 -75.92
CA PRO A 92 -15.12 62.12 -75.48
C PRO A 92 -16.33 62.64 -74.69
N GLU A 93 -16.08 63.12 -73.48
CA GLU A 93 -17.09 63.61 -72.54
C GLU A 93 -16.60 64.93 -71.91
N GLU A 94 -17.52 65.74 -71.37
CA GLU A 94 -17.16 66.99 -70.70
C GLU A 94 -16.46 66.71 -69.36
N GLY A 95 -15.45 67.51 -69.01
CA GLY A 95 -14.59 67.26 -67.84
C GLY A 95 -13.36 66.39 -68.15
N LEU A 96 -13.27 65.78 -69.34
CA LEU A 96 -12.15 64.93 -69.71
C LEU A 96 -10.95 65.77 -70.17
N GLU A 97 -9.82 65.65 -69.49
CA GLU A 97 -8.56 66.22 -69.98
C GLU A 97 -8.00 65.40 -71.15
N VAL A 98 -7.50 66.08 -72.19
CA VAL A 98 -7.00 65.47 -73.43
C VAL A 98 -5.77 66.20 -73.96
N VAL A 99 -4.99 65.50 -74.81
CA VAL A 99 -4.11 66.12 -75.81
C VAL A 99 -4.74 65.93 -77.19
N ALA A 100 -5.06 67.03 -77.86
CA ALA A 100 -5.48 67.07 -79.25
C ALA A 100 -4.27 67.34 -80.17
N GLU A 101 -4.17 66.60 -81.27
CA GLU A 101 -3.13 66.75 -82.29
C GLU A 101 -3.79 67.04 -83.65
N GLY A 102 -3.35 68.10 -84.34
CA GLY A 102 -3.99 68.57 -85.56
C GLY A 102 -3.41 69.88 -86.06
N LYS A 103 -4.17 70.65 -86.84
CA LYS A 103 -3.73 71.93 -87.42
C LYS A 103 -4.56 73.11 -86.92
N LEU A 104 -3.92 74.25 -86.65
CA LEU A 104 -4.64 75.48 -86.32
C LEU A 104 -5.10 76.17 -87.61
N SER A 105 -6.32 76.71 -87.60
CA SER A 105 -6.94 77.37 -88.74
C SER A 105 -7.81 78.54 -88.26
N THR A 106 -8.21 79.44 -89.15
CA THR A 106 -9.20 80.49 -88.84
C THR A 106 -10.42 80.36 -89.74
N TYR A 107 -11.57 80.81 -89.25
CA TYR A 107 -12.80 80.92 -90.05
C TYR A 107 -12.99 82.38 -90.52
N PRO A 108 -12.73 82.73 -91.80
CA PRO A 108 -12.66 84.12 -92.24
C PRO A 108 -13.97 84.91 -92.06
N GLY A 109 -15.12 84.24 -92.08
CA GLY A 109 -16.43 84.88 -91.89
C GLY A 109 -16.78 85.25 -90.45
N ARG A 110 -15.92 84.94 -89.45
CA ARG A 110 -16.10 85.32 -88.04
C ARG A 110 -14.78 85.67 -87.31
N SER A 111 -13.64 85.68 -88.01
CA SER A 111 -12.30 85.97 -87.47
C SER A 111 -11.83 85.13 -86.27
N ASN A 112 -12.49 84.01 -85.98
CA ASN A 112 -12.13 83.12 -84.87
C ASN A 112 -11.07 82.08 -85.29
N TYR A 113 -10.16 81.79 -84.36
CA TYR A 113 -9.23 80.66 -84.42
C TYR A 113 -9.93 79.36 -84.03
N GLN A 114 -9.53 78.25 -84.64
CA GLN A 114 -10.06 76.91 -84.35
C GLN A 114 -8.99 75.82 -84.62
N LEU A 115 -8.95 74.81 -83.76
CA LEU A 115 -8.12 73.62 -83.95
C LEU A 115 -8.91 72.57 -84.75
N ILE A 116 -8.37 72.16 -85.89
CA ILE A 116 -8.88 71.01 -86.65
C ILE A 116 -8.08 69.79 -86.19
N ALA A 117 -8.67 68.99 -85.32
CA ALA A 117 -8.02 67.84 -84.69
C ALA A 117 -8.14 66.58 -85.57
N ASP A 118 -7.01 65.89 -85.77
CA ASP A 118 -6.94 64.62 -86.49
C ASP A 118 -6.72 63.42 -85.55
N ARG A 119 -6.12 63.67 -84.38
CA ARG A 119 -6.01 62.72 -83.27
C ARG A 119 -6.36 63.41 -81.96
N MET A 120 -6.86 62.65 -81.01
CA MET A 120 -7.05 63.07 -79.63
C MET A 120 -6.70 61.87 -78.75
N LYS A 121 -6.01 62.11 -77.64
CA LYS A 121 -5.72 61.11 -76.61
C LYS A 121 -6.18 61.66 -75.26
N PRO A 122 -6.73 60.83 -74.35
CA PRO A 122 -6.95 61.26 -72.98
C PRO A 122 -5.61 61.64 -72.34
N ALA A 123 -5.66 62.62 -71.45
CA ALA A 123 -4.53 63.08 -70.66
C ALA A 123 -4.97 63.22 -69.19
N GLY A 124 -4.00 63.21 -68.28
CA GLY A 124 -4.27 63.29 -66.85
C GLY A 124 -4.76 61.97 -66.23
N VAL A 125 -4.56 61.89 -64.92
CA VAL A 125 -4.71 60.64 -64.16
C VAL A 125 -6.17 60.16 -64.11
N GLY A 126 -7.16 61.07 -64.11
CA GLY A 126 -8.58 60.72 -64.01
C GLY A 126 -9.08 59.81 -65.14
N ALA A 127 -8.65 60.06 -66.38
CA ALA A 127 -9.02 59.25 -67.53
C ALA A 127 -8.43 57.83 -67.45
N LEU A 128 -7.17 57.72 -67.01
CA LEU A 128 -6.51 56.43 -66.78
C LEU A 128 -7.18 55.65 -65.65
N MET A 129 -7.58 56.31 -64.56
CA MET A 129 -8.28 55.67 -63.44
C MET A 129 -9.69 55.17 -63.82
N ALA A 130 -10.40 55.88 -64.71
CA ALA A 130 -11.67 55.40 -65.25
C ALA A 130 -11.49 54.10 -66.06
N LEU A 131 -10.52 54.07 -66.98
CA LEU A 131 -10.18 52.89 -67.78
C LEU A 131 -9.66 51.72 -66.92
N LEU A 132 -8.92 52.02 -65.84
CA LEU A 132 -8.44 51.04 -64.88
C LEU A 132 -9.61 50.34 -64.17
N GLU A 133 -10.56 51.12 -63.66
CA GLU A 133 -11.70 50.61 -62.90
C GLU A 133 -12.73 49.89 -63.80
N GLU A 134 -12.86 50.28 -65.07
CA GLU A 134 -13.60 49.51 -66.10
C GLU A 134 -12.95 48.14 -66.35
N ARG A 135 -11.64 48.11 -66.66
CA ARG A 135 -10.87 46.87 -66.87
C ARG A 135 -10.92 45.96 -65.64
N LYS A 136 -10.79 46.52 -64.44
CA LYS A 136 -10.92 45.81 -63.16
C LYS A 136 -12.29 45.15 -63.00
N LYS A 137 -13.39 45.85 -63.33
CA LYS A 137 -14.74 45.29 -63.31
C LYS A 137 -14.92 44.16 -64.33
N LYS A 138 -14.39 44.31 -65.55
CA LYS A 138 -14.37 43.24 -66.56
C LYS A 138 -13.66 41.97 -66.03
N PHE A 139 -12.42 42.09 -65.58
CA PHE A 139 -11.62 40.92 -65.16
C PHE A 139 -12.07 40.31 -63.83
N ALA A 140 -12.69 41.10 -62.94
CA ALA A 140 -13.39 40.57 -61.77
C ALA A 140 -14.62 39.73 -62.17
N ALA A 141 -15.40 40.18 -63.15
CA ALA A 141 -16.54 39.40 -63.67
C ALA A 141 -16.11 38.14 -64.45
N GLU A 142 -14.90 38.11 -65.00
CA GLU A 142 -14.27 36.91 -65.57
C GLU A 142 -13.64 35.97 -64.50
N GLY A 143 -13.68 36.31 -63.21
CA GLY A 143 -13.09 35.49 -62.13
C GLY A 143 -11.54 35.46 -62.14
N LEU A 144 -10.88 36.40 -62.82
CA LEU A 144 -9.41 36.41 -62.95
C LEU A 144 -8.67 36.81 -61.67
N PHE A 145 -9.38 37.31 -60.65
CA PHE A 145 -8.82 37.75 -59.37
C PHE A 145 -9.14 36.81 -58.19
N ASP A 146 -9.86 35.71 -58.42
CA ASP A 146 -10.32 34.79 -57.38
C ASP A 146 -9.15 34.15 -56.62
N GLU A 147 -9.14 34.24 -55.28
CA GLU A 147 -8.07 33.66 -54.45
C GLU A 147 -7.93 32.14 -54.62
N SER A 148 -9.01 31.45 -54.99
CA SER A 148 -9.02 30.00 -55.28
C SER A 148 -8.18 29.60 -56.50
N ARG A 149 -7.81 30.57 -57.36
CA ARG A 149 -6.93 30.35 -58.51
C ARG A 149 -5.45 30.56 -58.18
N LYS A 150 -5.13 31.14 -57.02
CA LYS A 150 -3.76 31.55 -56.66
C LYS A 150 -2.95 30.38 -56.11
N GLN A 151 -1.75 30.21 -56.64
CA GLN A 151 -0.83 29.15 -56.29
C GLN A 151 -0.03 29.46 -55.02
N PRO A 152 0.24 28.46 -54.15
CA PRO A 152 1.15 28.64 -53.03
C PRO A 152 2.60 28.76 -53.54
N LEU A 153 3.33 29.79 -53.07
CA LEU A 153 4.74 29.96 -53.43
C LEU A 153 5.60 28.78 -52.93
N PRO A 154 6.62 28.34 -53.69
CA PRO A 154 7.57 27.32 -53.23
C PRO A 154 8.38 27.85 -52.04
N PHE A 155 8.50 27.06 -50.98
CA PHE A 155 9.27 27.43 -49.78
C PHE A 155 10.78 27.59 -50.04
N LEU A 156 11.32 26.84 -51.00
CA LEU A 156 12.72 26.86 -51.42
C LEU A 156 12.77 26.64 -52.95
N PRO A 157 12.57 27.69 -53.77
CA PRO A 157 12.82 27.59 -55.21
C PRO A 157 14.30 27.32 -55.48
N GLN A 158 14.61 26.49 -56.47
CA GLN A 158 15.97 26.28 -56.98
C GLN A 158 16.32 27.27 -58.09
N THR A 159 15.30 27.66 -58.87
CA THR A 159 15.41 28.56 -60.02
C THR A 159 14.30 29.60 -60.00
N ILE A 160 14.68 30.88 -60.05
CA ILE A 160 13.75 32.02 -60.17
C ILE A 160 13.88 32.65 -61.56
N GLY A 161 12.77 32.84 -62.26
CA GLY A 161 12.69 33.66 -63.47
C GLY A 161 12.39 35.11 -63.12
N VAL A 162 13.06 36.08 -63.73
CA VAL A 162 12.79 37.52 -63.54
C VAL A 162 12.54 38.17 -64.88
N VAL A 163 11.33 38.72 -65.07
CA VAL A 163 10.93 39.46 -66.27
C VAL A 163 11.12 40.95 -65.98
N THR A 164 12.18 41.55 -66.52
CA THR A 164 12.53 42.97 -66.29
C THR A 164 13.58 43.48 -67.29
N SER A 165 13.94 44.76 -67.20
CA SER A 165 15.01 45.35 -68.01
C SER A 165 16.41 44.95 -67.46
N PRO A 166 17.32 44.43 -68.31
CA PRO A 166 18.61 43.89 -67.87
C PRO A 166 19.60 44.96 -67.35
N THR A 167 19.35 46.25 -67.59
CA THR A 167 20.26 47.35 -67.23
C THR A 167 19.81 48.18 -66.01
N GLY A 168 18.63 47.88 -65.45
CA GLY A 168 18.03 48.66 -64.36
C GLY A 168 18.69 48.47 -62.98
N ALA A 169 18.36 49.36 -62.03
CA ALA A 169 18.67 49.16 -60.61
C ALA A 169 17.91 47.93 -60.06
N VAL A 170 16.59 47.87 -60.34
CA VAL A 170 15.64 46.79 -60.04
C VAL A 170 16.26 45.39 -60.03
N ILE A 171 16.93 44.99 -61.11
CA ILE A 171 17.52 43.65 -61.24
C ILE A 171 18.78 43.47 -60.36
N ARG A 172 19.59 44.52 -60.17
CA ARG A 172 20.73 44.48 -59.24
C ARG A 172 20.25 44.34 -57.80
N ASP A 173 19.16 45.03 -57.45
CA ASP A 173 18.58 44.99 -56.11
C ASP A 173 18.00 43.60 -55.79
N ILE A 174 17.22 43.02 -56.72
CA ILE A 174 16.73 41.64 -56.62
C ILE A 174 17.89 40.64 -56.48
N LEU A 175 18.89 40.72 -57.37
CA LEU A 175 20.05 39.82 -57.34
C LEU A 175 20.88 39.97 -56.07
N HIS A 176 20.99 41.18 -55.50
CA HIS A 176 21.70 41.43 -54.26
C HIS A 176 20.97 40.79 -53.06
N ARG A 177 19.66 41.06 -52.90
CA ARG A 177 18.88 40.51 -51.77
C ARG A 177 18.72 38.99 -51.84
N ILE A 178 18.62 38.40 -53.05
CA ILE A 178 18.66 36.93 -53.21
C ILE A 178 20.03 36.38 -52.76
N ARG A 179 21.15 36.97 -53.21
CA ARG A 179 22.50 36.51 -52.82
C ARG A 179 22.78 36.68 -51.31
N GLU A 180 22.20 37.70 -50.68
CA GLU A 180 22.25 37.92 -49.24
C GLU A 180 21.44 36.85 -48.48
N ARG A 181 20.13 36.77 -48.73
CA ARG A 181 19.21 35.89 -48.01
C ARG A 181 19.48 34.41 -48.27
N PHE A 182 19.40 33.96 -49.52
CA PHE A 182 19.58 32.56 -49.91
C PHE A 182 19.92 32.48 -51.42
N PRO A 183 21.21 32.24 -51.78
CA PRO A 183 21.61 32.18 -53.18
C PRO A 183 20.92 31.04 -53.96
N VAL A 184 20.20 31.39 -55.02
CA VAL A 184 19.57 30.45 -55.97
C VAL A 184 19.95 30.80 -57.41
N THR A 185 19.60 29.94 -58.38
CA THR A 185 19.75 30.25 -59.80
C THR A 185 18.72 31.32 -60.19
N VAL A 186 19.15 32.38 -60.86
CA VAL A 186 18.25 33.43 -61.37
C VAL A 186 18.42 33.56 -62.88
N TYR A 187 17.34 33.33 -63.61
CA TYR A 187 17.28 33.57 -65.06
C TYR A 187 16.55 34.89 -65.33
N ILE A 188 17.11 35.72 -66.20
CA ILE A 188 16.52 37.01 -66.59
C ILE A 188 15.91 36.84 -67.97
N TRP A 189 14.63 37.18 -68.13
CA TRP A 189 14.03 37.42 -69.44
C TRP A 189 14.08 38.92 -69.72
N PRO A 190 14.90 39.38 -70.68
CA PRO A 190 14.98 40.80 -71.00
C PRO A 190 13.66 41.28 -71.61
N ALA A 191 13.00 42.22 -70.94
CA ALA A 191 11.78 42.84 -71.44
C ALA A 191 11.83 44.37 -71.23
N LEU A 192 11.30 45.12 -72.19
CA LEU A 192 10.91 46.51 -71.96
C LEU A 192 9.80 46.52 -70.90
N VAL A 193 10.07 47.19 -69.78
CA VAL A 193 9.10 47.36 -68.68
C VAL A 193 8.28 48.66 -68.81
N GLN A 194 8.51 49.44 -69.87
CA GLN A 194 7.91 50.75 -70.10
C GLN A 194 7.69 51.03 -71.59
N GLY A 195 6.68 51.85 -71.91
CA GLY A 195 6.31 52.19 -73.28
C GLY A 195 5.39 51.16 -73.96
N GLU A 196 5.07 51.42 -75.22
CA GLU A 196 4.01 50.74 -75.99
C GLU A 196 4.22 49.23 -76.14
N TYR A 197 5.47 48.79 -76.36
CA TYR A 197 5.83 47.37 -76.51
C TYR A 197 5.96 46.58 -75.20
N ALA A 198 5.80 47.23 -74.03
CA ALA A 198 6.07 46.59 -72.75
C ALA A 198 5.05 45.49 -72.39
N ALA A 199 3.76 45.72 -72.68
CA ALA A 199 2.71 44.73 -72.45
C ALA A 199 2.99 43.42 -73.20
N GLU A 200 3.39 43.54 -74.47
CA GLU A 200 3.72 42.39 -75.31
C GLU A 200 4.96 41.66 -74.77
N GLN A 201 6.09 42.34 -74.58
CA GLN A 201 7.35 41.69 -74.17
C GLN A 201 7.29 41.06 -72.77
N VAL A 202 6.57 41.67 -71.82
CA VAL A 202 6.36 41.05 -70.50
C VAL A 202 5.47 39.81 -70.60
N SER A 203 4.40 39.84 -71.41
CA SER A 203 3.55 38.66 -71.64
C SER A 203 4.31 37.52 -72.35
N GLN A 204 5.18 37.85 -73.30
CA GLN A 204 6.09 36.90 -73.96
C GLN A 204 7.10 36.31 -72.97
N GLY A 205 7.61 37.09 -72.01
CA GLY A 205 8.52 36.58 -70.97
C GLY A 205 7.86 35.62 -69.99
N ILE A 206 6.61 35.89 -69.60
CA ILE A 206 5.83 34.99 -68.73
C ILE A 206 5.51 33.68 -69.44
N ARG A 207 5.01 33.73 -70.68
CA ARG A 207 4.71 32.52 -71.47
C ARG A 207 6.00 31.77 -71.82
N GLY A 208 7.05 32.46 -72.25
CA GLY A 208 8.35 31.88 -72.59
C GLY A 208 9.06 31.17 -71.43
N PHE A 209 8.82 31.54 -70.17
CA PHE A 209 9.26 30.75 -69.00
C PHE A 209 8.39 29.50 -68.74
N ASN A 210 7.09 29.55 -69.07
CA ASN A 210 6.19 28.40 -68.97
C ASN A 210 6.43 27.37 -70.08
N ASP A 211 6.76 27.82 -71.30
CA ASP A 211 7.11 26.98 -72.45
C ASP A 211 8.41 26.16 -72.26
N ILE A 212 9.20 26.44 -71.21
CA ILE A 212 10.39 25.66 -70.86
C ILE A 212 9.97 24.27 -70.38
N SER A 213 10.02 23.29 -71.29
CA SER A 213 9.74 21.89 -70.98
C SER A 213 10.51 21.40 -69.74
N PRO A 214 9.85 20.82 -68.72
CA PRO A 214 10.50 20.30 -67.51
C PRO A 214 11.57 19.21 -67.74
N LYS A 215 11.70 18.69 -68.97
CA LYS A 215 12.73 17.71 -69.37
C LYS A 215 13.93 18.34 -70.09
N SER A 216 13.98 19.67 -70.20
CA SER A 216 15.10 20.41 -70.79
C SER A 216 16.39 20.21 -69.99
N ARG A 217 17.47 19.80 -70.66
CA ARG A 217 18.82 19.69 -70.05
C ARG A 217 19.66 20.96 -70.12
N LYS A 218 19.19 22.01 -70.80
CA LYS A 218 19.97 23.26 -71.03
C LYS A 218 19.56 24.41 -70.12
N ILE A 219 18.26 24.51 -69.81
CA ILE A 219 17.66 25.55 -68.98
C ILE A 219 16.61 24.86 -68.13
N ILE A 220 16.68 25.03 -66.80
CA ILE A 220 15.71 24.49 -65.86
C ILE A 220 14.45 25.39 -65.89
N ARG A 221 13.24 24.80 -65.88
CA ARG A 221 12.02 25.60 -65.74
C ARG A 221 12.02 26.30 -64.37
N PRO A 222 11.78 27.62 -64.27
CA PRO A 222 11.70 28.27 -62.97
C PRO A 222 10.61 27.68 -62.07
N ASP A 223 10.89 27.60 -60.77
CA ASP A 223 9.90 27.24 -59.74
C ASP A 223 9.00 28.44 -59.39
N LEU A 224 9.45 29.65 -59.75
CA LEU A 224 8.86 30.93 -59.38
C LEU A 224 9.24 32.00 -60.44
N ILE A 225 8.31 32.89 -60.79
CA ILE A 225 8.56 34.07 -61.63
C ILE A 225 8.37 35.34 -60.80
N ILE A 226 9.22 36.35 -61.04
CA ILE A 226 9.05 37.72 -60.54
C ILE A 226 8.92 38.66 -61.75
N VAL A 227 7.81 39.40 -61.83
CA VAL A 227 7.64 40.49 -62.81
C VAL A 227 7.96 41.81 -62.10
N ALA A 228 9.05 42.47 -62.47
CA ALA A 228 9.63 43.53 -61.65
C ALA A 228 9.83 44.87 -62.37
N ARG A 229 9.35 45.95 -61.76
CA ARG A 229 9.67 47.33 -62.12
C ARG A 229 9.66 48.23 -60.87
N GLY A 230 10.64 49.11 -60.75
CA GLY A 230 10.63 50.17 -59.74
C GLY A 230 9.55 51.24 -60.01
N GLY A 231 9.53 52.28 -59.18
CA GLY A 231 8.63 53.42 -59.36
C GLY A 231 8.73 54.13 -60.71
N GLY A 232 7.67 54.86 -61.04
CA GLY A 232 7.55 55.71 -62.23
C GLY A 232 6.31 56.59 -62.13
N SER A 233 5.95 57.26 -63.22
CA SER A 233 4.64 57.91 -63.37
C SER A 233 3.48 56.89 -63.46
N VAL A 234 2.22 57.34 -63.44
CA VAL A 234 1.06 56.44 -63.65
C VAL A 234 1.05 55.94 -65.10
N GLU A 235 1.42 56.83 -66.01
CA GLU A 235 1.64 56.60 -67.44
C GLU A 235 2.75 55.56 -67.69
N ASP A 236 3.81 55.60 -66.89
CA ASP A 236 4.87 54.60 -66.89
C ASP A 236 4.34 53.22 -66.50
N LEU A 237 3.65 53.10 -65.37
CA LEU A 237 3.16 51.81 -64.85
C LEU A 237 1.95 51.27 -65.64
N TRP A 238 1.39 52.06 -66.56
CA TRP A 238 0.20 51.72 -67.34
C TRP A 238 0.23 50.38 -68.10
N PRO A 239 1.34 49.92 -68.72
CA PRO A 239 1.37 48.64 -69.45
C PRO A 239 1.03 47.43 -68.60
N PHE A 240 1.25 47.49 -67.28
CA PHE A 240 0.90 46.42 -66.33
C PHE A 240 -0.60 46.32 -66.03
N ASN A 241 -1.40 47.22 -66.62
CA ASN A 241 -2.86 47.18 -66.62
C ASN A 241 -3.43 46.63 -67.94
N ASP A 242 -2.59 46.01 -68.78
CA ASP A 242 -3.02 45.48 -70.07
C ASP A 242 -3.49 44.02 -70.06
N GLU A 243 -4.48 43.73 -70.91
CA GLU A 243 -5.13 42.42 -71.03
C GLU A 243 -4.14 41.31 -71.43
N LEU A 244 -3.10 41.63 -72.21
CA LEU A 244 -2.06 40.68 -72.58
C LEU A 244 -1.26 40.16 -71.37
N ILE A 245 -0.89 41.05 -70.44
CA ILE A 245 -0.20 40.67 -69.20
C ILE A 245 -1.18 39.94 -68.28
N ILE A 246 -2.37 40.50 -68.06
CA ILE A 246 -3.39 39.95 -67.16
C ILE A 246 -3.72 38.50 -67.53
N ARG A 247 -3.95 38.22 -68.82
CA ARG A 247 -4.20 36.85 -69.29
C ARG A 247 -2.97 35.96 -69.15
N ALA A 248 -1.79 36.40 -69.59
CA ALA A 248 -0.56 35.61 -69.47
C ALA A 248 -0.17 35.24 -68.02
N VAL A 249 -0.43 36.12 -67.04
CA VAL A 249 -0.27 35.79 -65.61
C VAL A 249 -1.32 34.76 -65.18
N SER A 250 -2.58 34.96 -65.56
CA SER A 250 -3.69 34.06 -65.21
C SER A 250 -3.64 32.69 -65.90
N GLU A 251 -2.81 32.54 -66.93
CA GLU A 251 -2.53 31.31 -67.69
C GLU A 251 -1.26 30.58 -67.19
N SER A 252 -0.49 31.19 -66.27
CA SER A 252 0.81 30.67 -65.84
C SER A 252 0.67 29.45 -64.93
N GLU A 253 1.36 28.35 -65.26
CA GLU A 253 1.50 27.21 -64.36
C GLU A 253 2.59 27.45 -63.30
N ILE A 254 3.55 28.35 -63.55
CA ILE A 254 4.55 28.77 -62.56
C ILE A 254 3.96 29.93 -61.73
N PRO A 255 4.06 29.92 -60.38
CA PRO A 255 3.61 31.04 -59.55
C PRO A 255 4.36 32.34 -59.86
N ILE A 256 3.66 33.47 -59.77
CA ILE A 256 4.14 34.81 -60.11
C ILE A 256 4.03 35.76 -58.91
N ILE A 257 5.15 36.42 -58.61
CA ILE A 257 5.19 37.61 -57.76
C ILE A 257 5.15 38.85 -58.65
N SER A 258 4.16 39.72 -58.46
CA SER A 258 4.17 41.08 -59.01
C SER A 258 5.00 42.00 -58.12
N ALA A 259 5.87 42.80 -58.72
CA ALA A 259 6.78 43.72 -58.02
C ALA A 259 6.89 45.03 -58.81
N VAL A 260 5.76 45.71 -58.99
CA VAL A 260 5.58 46.87 -59.87
C VAL A 260 5.23 48.11 -59.04
N GLY A 261 6.06 49.15 -59.10
CA GLY A 261 5.84 50.42 -58.39
C GLY A 261 6.18 50.35 -56.89
N HIS A 262 5.42 51.10 -56.08
CA HIS A 262 5.51 51.15 -54.61
C HIS A 262 4.19 50.70 -53.92
N GLU A 263 4.13 50.80 -52.59
CA GLU A 263 2.94 50.43 -51.79
C GLU A 263 1.62 51.02 -52.30
N THR A 264 1.62 52.31 -52.67
CA THR A 264 0.47 53.03 -53.24
C THR A 264 0.08 52.58 -54.65
N ASP A 265 1.03 52.07 -55.42
CA ASP A 265 0.95 51.99 -56.88
C ASP A 265 0.34 50.64 -57.29
N THR A 266 -0.96 50.47 -57.05
CA THR A 266 -1.64 49.18 -57.28
C THR A 266 -2.05 49.03 -58.74
N THR A 267 -1.58 47.97 -59.40
CA THR A 267 -1.81 47.67 -60.83
C THR A 267 -2.65 46.41 -61.01
N LEU A 268 -3.22 46.16 -62.20
CA LEU A 268 -4.08 45.00 -62.43
C LEU A 268 -3.31 43.66 -62.35
N ILE A 269 -2.02 43.64 -62.75
CA ILE A 269 -1.14 42.48 -62.53
C ILE A 269 -1.07 42.07 -61.04
N ASP A 270 -1.08 43.04 -60.11
CA ASP A 270 -1.01 42.74 -58.68
C ASP A 270 -2.21 41.90 -58.21
N TYR A 271 -3.41 42.20 -58.73
CA TYR A 271 -4.64 41.48 -58.41
C TYR A 271 -4.66 40.06 -59.00
N VAL A 272 -4.10 39.83 -60.19
CA VAL A 272 -4.00 38.49 -60.78
C VAL A 272 -2.90 37.66 -60.11
N SER A 273 -1.75 38.27 -59.81
CA SER A 273 -0.57 37.59 -59.28
C SER A 273 -0.81 36.85 -57.98
N ASP A 274 -0.11 35.74 -57.77
CA ASP A 274 -0.23 34.91 -56.58
C ASP A 274 0.18 35.67 -55.32
N ARG A 275 1.18 36.57 -55.45
CA ARG A 275 1.55 37.56 -54.44
C ARG A 275 1.97 38.89 -55.06
N ARG A 276 1.40 39.99 -54.53
CA ARG A 276 1.97 41.34 -54.67
C ARG A 276 3.15 41.51 -53.71
N ALA A 277 4.23 42.09 -54.20
CA ALA A 277 5.31 42.66 -53.42
C ALA A 277 5.34 44.19 -53.64
N PRO A 278 5.41 45.02 -52.59
CA PRO A 278 5.36 46.48 -52.73
C PRO A 278 6.65 47.10 -53.27
N THR A 279 7.72 46.32 -53.42
CA THR A 279 9.02 46.75 -53.96
C THR A 279 9.74 45.56 -54.62
N PRO A 280 10.67 45.80 -55.57
CA PRO A 280 11.54 44.76 -56.12
C PRO A 280 12.37 44.01 -55.07
N THR A 281 12.85 44.71 -54.04
CA THR A 281 13.55 44.09 -52.91
C THR A 281 12.60 43.23 -52.07
N GLY A 282 11.39 43.70 -51.78
CA GLY A 282 10.35 42.92 -51.11
C GLY A 282 9.98 41.64 -51.86
N ALA A 283 10.03 41.65 -53.20
CA ALA A 283 9.79 40.46 -54.01
C ALA A 283 10.87 39.39 -53.81
N ALA A 284 12.15 39.79 -53.73
CA ALA A 284 13.24 38.90 -53.36
C ALA A 284 13.10 38.37 -51.91
N GLU A 285 12.58 39.17 -50.98
CA GLU A 285 12.33 38.75 -49.60
C GLU A 285 11.13 37.80 -49.43
N ILE A 286 10.14 37.88 -50.32
CA ILE A 286 9.01 36.94 -50.38
C ILE A 286 9.40 35.65 -51.14
N ALA A 287 10.28 35.76 -52.13
CA ALA A 287 10.72 34.65 -52.97
C ALA A 287 11.66 33.66 -52.29
N VAL A 288 12.50 34.08 -51.34
CA VAL A 288 13.46 33.18 -50.66
C VAL A 288 13.53 33.36 -49.13
N PRO A 289 13.63 32.26 -48.36
CA PRO A 289 13.79 32.30 -46.90
C PRO A 289 15.18 32.80 -46.49
N VAL A 290 15.37 33.05 -45.19
CA VAL A 290 16.67 33.49 -44.65
C VAL A 290 17.57 32.27 -44.38
N ARG A 291 18.68 32.14 -45.12
CA ARG A 291 19.61 31.01 -45.01
C ARG A 291 20.22 30.84 -43.62
N ALA A 292 20.46 31.94 -42.89
CA ALA A 292 21.00 31.90 -41.53
C ALA A 292 20.06 31.18 -40.55
N GLU A 293 18.77 31.51 -40.58
CA GLU A 293 17.72 30.87 -39.77
C GLU A 293 17.61 29.37 -40.09
N LEU A 294 17.73 29.00 -41.36
CA LEU A 294 17.72 27.59 -41.78
C LEU A 294 18.94 26.81 -41.25
N PHE A 295 20.13 27.41 -41.24
CA PHE A 295 21.32 26.80 -40.63
C PHE A 295 21.14 26.63 -39.12
N GLU A 296 20.76 27.68 -38.39
CA GLU A 296 20.51 27.61 -36.94
C GLU A 296 19.46 26.54 -36.61
N ARG A 297 18.38 26.48 -37.41
CA ARG A 297 17.31 25.48 -37.23
C ARG A 297 17.82 24.05 -37.41
N VAL A 298 18.66 23.80 -38.41
CA VAL A 298 19.28 22.48 -38.64
C VAL A 298 20.25 22.13 -37.52
N GLU A 299 21.10 23.06 -37.07
CA GLU A 299 22.04 22.82 -35.97
C GLU A 299 21.31 22.54 -34.65
N MET A 300 20.26 23.30 -34.32
CA MET A 300 19.44 23.10 -33.12
C MET A 300 18.72 21.75 -33.13
N LEU A 301 18.18 21.33 -34.28
CA LEU A 301 17.62 19.99 -34.46
C LEU A 301 18.70 18.89 -34.32
N GLY A 302 19.87 19.09 -34.91
CA GLY A 302 21.01 18.17 -34.79
C GLY A 302 21.58 18.05 -33.37
N TYR A 303 21.59 19.15 -32.61
CA TYR A 303 21.92 19.16 -31.18
C TYR A 303 20.87 18.39 -30.36
N ARG A 304 19.57 18.66 -30.57
CA ARG A 304 18.48 17.95 -29.89
C ARG A 304 18.49 16.45 -30.19
N SER A 305 18.76 16.06 -31.43
CA SER A 305 18.87 14.66 -31.85
C SER A 305 20.01 13.96 -31.09
N ARG A 306 21.23 14.49 -31.17
CA ARG A 306 22.41 13.95 -30.43
C ARG A 306 22.15 13.85 -28.93
N LYS A 307 21.63 14.90 -28.31
CA LYS A 307 21.34 14.95 -26.86
C LYS A 307 20.26 13.93 -26.43
N SER A 308 19.32 13.62 -27.31
CA SER A 308 18.30 12.59 -27.07
C SER A 308 18.88 11.18 -27.19
N LEU A 309 19.76 10.95 -28.17
CA LEU A 309 20.50 9.69 -28.33
C LEU A 309 21.41 9.40 -27.13
N SER A 310 22.21 10.37 -26.68
CA SER A 310 23.07 10.22 -25.48
C SER A 310 22.26 9.79 -24.26
N ARG A 311 21.16 10.50 -23.97
CA ARG A 311 20.24 10.17 -22.86
C ARG A 311 19.63 8.77 -22.99
N ALA A 312 19.29 8.33 -24.20
CA ALA A 312 18.76 6.99 -24.43
C ALA A 312 19.82 5.90 -24.18
N VAL A 313 21.07 6.13 -24.58
CA VAL A 313 22.21 5.25 -24.31
C VAL A 313 22.54 5.22 -22.80
N GLU A 314 22.63 6.37 -22.15
CA GLU A 314 22.83 6.50 -20.69
C GLU A 314 21.74 5.75 -19.90
N THR A 315 20.47 5.96 -20.26
CA THR A 315 19.32 5.27 -19.65
C THR A 315 19.40 3.76 -19.86
N SER A 316 19.83 3.32 -21.04
CA SER A 316 19.99 1.89 -21.35
C SER A 316 21.16 1.27 -20.58
N GLN A 317 22.28 1.97 -20.43
CA GLN A 317 23.40 1.55 -19.57
C GLN A 317 22.99 1.49 -18.09
N MET A 318 22.23 2.46 -17.59
CA MET A 318 21.72 2.44 -16.21
C MET A 318 20.76 1.27 -15.97
N ARG A 319 19.84 1.00 -16.92
CA ARG A 319 18.95 -0.18 -16.87
C ARG A 319 19.74 -1.48 -16.89
N LEU A 320 20.76 -1.60 -17.75
CA LEU A 320 21.63 -2.78 -17.81
C LEU A 320 22.41 -2.97 -16.51
N ARG A 321 23.04 -1.92 -15.97
CA ARG A 321 23.74 -1.98 -14.67
C ARG A 321 22.81 -2.39 -13.53
N ALA A 322 21.58 -1.85 -13.50
CA ALA A 322 20.58 -2.21 -12.49
C ALA A 322 20.06 -3.65 -12.65
N ALA A 323 19.93 -4.16 -13.88
CA ALA A 323 19.58 -5.55 -14.13
C ALA A 323 20.71 -6.50 -13.70
N SER A 324 21.96 -6.21 -14.09
CA SER A 324 23.13 -7.01 -13.71
C SER A 324 23.39 -6.99 -12.21
N ALA A 325 23.18 -5.87 -11.52
CA ALA A 325 23.28 -5.78 -10.06
C ALA A 325 22.17 -6.56 -9.31
N ARG A 326 21.08 -6.92 -10.00
CA ARG A 326 20.01 -7.78 -9.46
C ARG A 326 20.17 -9.26 -9.82
N MET A 327 21.13 -9.63 -10.67
CA MET A 327 21.45 -11.04 -10.89
C MET A 327 22.19 -11.60 -9.67
N PRO A 328 21.83 -12.79 -9.16
CA PRO A 328 22.60 -13.46 -8.12
C PRO A 328 24.03 -13.73 -8.60
N ARG A 329 24.99 -13.72 -7.67
CA ARG A 329 26.36 -14.12 -7.99
C ARG A 329 26.38 -15.61 -8.41
N PRO A 330 27.16 -16.03 -9.42
CA PRO A 330 27.18 -17.43 -9.88
C PRO A 330 27.42 -18.42 -8.74
N GLU A 331 28.26 -18.05 -7.77
CA GLU A 331 28.57 -18.86 -6.59
C GLU A 331 27.33 -19.09 -5.71
N SER A 332 26.47 -18.08 -5.53
CA SER A 332 25.25 -18.22 -4.71
C SER A 332 24.18 -19.09 -5.37
N ILE A 333 24.19 -19.19 -6.72
CA ILE A 333 23.29 -20.08 -7.46
C ILE A 333 23.67 -21.55 -7.19
N VAL A 334 24.97 -21.87 -7.18
CA VAL A 334 25.46 -23.24 -6.94
C VAL A 334 25.60 -23.61 -5.46
N GLN A 335 25.67 -22.63 -4.54
CA GLN A 335 25.88 -22.86 -3.11
C GLN A 335 24.79 -23.74 -2.47
N SER A 336 23.51 -23.47 -2.74
CA SER A 336 22.39 -24.25 -2.18
C SER A 336 22.32 -25.69 -2.75
N PRO A 337 22.41 -25.91 -4.07
CA PRO A 337 22.59 -27.25 -4.65
C PRO A 337 23.78 -28.02 -4.07
N ARG A 338 24.93 -27.34 -3.88
CA ARG A 338 26.14 -27.94 -3.29
C ARG A 338 25.93 -28.34 -1.83
N GLN A 339 25.43 -27.44 -0.98
CA GLN A 339 25.11 -27.74 0.41
C GLN A 339 24.10 -28.89 0.56
N ARG A 340 23.13 -29.01 -0.36
CA ARG A 340 22.20 -30.15 -0.41
C ARG A 340 22.89 -31.47 -0.77
N LEU A 341 23.86 -31.44 -1.69
CA LEU A 341 24.69 -32.61 -2.04
C LEU A 341 25.59 -33.02 -0.88
N ASP A 342 26.24 -32.05 -0.22
CA ASP A 342 27.12 -32.28 0.93
C ASP A 342 26.33 -32.96 2.08
N TYR A 343 25.16 -32.40 2.43
CA TYR A 343 24.27 -32.96 3.46
C TYR A 343 23.71 -34.35 3.10
N ALA A 344 23.38 -34.58 1.82
CA ALA A 344 22.95 -35.89 1.35
C ALA A 344 24.08 -36.93 1.45
N THR A 345 25.32 -36.53 1.18
CA THR A 345 26.52 -37.37 1.26
C THR A 345 26.83 -37.76 2.70
N GLU A 346 26.80 -36.80 3.63
CA GLU A 346 26.96 -37.05 5.07
C GLU A 346 25.87 -38.01 5.59
N LYS A 347 24.60 -37.74 5.27
CA LYS A 347 23.48 -38.58 5.71
C LYS A 347 23.47 -39.96 5.07
N LEU A 348 24.00 -40.14 3.86
CA LEU A 348 24.20 -41.47 3.27
C LEU A 348 25.17 -42.30 4.10
N GLY A 349 26.33 -41.73 4.49
CA GLY A 349 27.31 -42.40 5.34
C GLY A 349 26.73 -42.81 6.69
N MET A 350 26.10 -41.88 7.40
CA MET A 350 25.43 -42.16 8.68
C MET A 350 24.29 -43.18 8.54
N GLY A 351 23.50 -43.09 7.46
CA GLY A 351 22.39 -43.99 7.17
C GLY A 351 22.84 -45.43 6.92
N LEU A 352 23.90 -45.61 6.12
CA LEU A 352 24.52 -46.91 5.86
C LEU A 352 25.08 -47.52 7.15
N GLN A 353 25.83 -46.75 7.94
CA GLN A 353 26.39 -47.24 9.21
C GLN A 353 25.29 -47.59 10.22
N ALA A 354 24.23 -46.79 10.31
CA ALA A 354 23.06 -47.08 11.14
C ALA A 354 22.29 -48.32 10.66
N ALA A 355 22.20 -48.55 9.35
CA ALA A 355 21.60 -49.75 8.77
C ALA A 355 22.42 -51.01 9.09
N VAL A 356 23.74 -50.98 8.90
CA VAL A 356 24.65 -52.09 9.28
C VAL A 356 24.54 -52.38 10.77
N ASN A 357 24.61 -51.35 11.62
CA ASN A 357 24.48 -51.49 13.07
C ASN A 357 23.07 -51.91 13.53
N ARG A 358 22.03 -51.76 12.70
CA ARG A 358 20.68 -52.30 12.95
C ARG A 358 20.61 -53.79 12.61
N HIS A 359 21.22 -54.20 11.50
CA HIS A 359 21.28 -55.61 11.09
C HIS A 359 22.16 -56.43 12.03
N ARG A 360 23.33 -55.92 12.44
CA ARG A 360 24.19 -56.54 13.45
C ARG A 360 23.44 -56.75 14.77
N ARG A 361 22.85 -55.68 15.35
CA ARG A 361 22.02 -55.79 16.56
C ARG A 361 20.75 -56.65 16.43
N ARG A 362 20.33 -57.01 15.22
CA ARG A 362 19.28 -58.03 14.99
C ARG A 362 19.85 -59.45 15.04
N LEU A 363 21.05 -59.66 14.47
CA LEU A 363 21.80 -60.91 14.57
C LEU A 363 22.21 -61.19 16.01
N ASP A 364 22.86 -60.23 16.69
CA ASP A 364 23.32 -60.34 18.07
C ASP A 364 22.16 -60.74 19.03
N LYS A 365 20.96 -60.18 18.81
CA LYS A 365 19.74 -60.49 19.57
C LYS A 365 19.13 -61.86 19.27
N ALA A 366 19.39 -62.42 18.09
CA ALA A 366 18.98 -63.78 17.75
C ALA A 366 19.98 -64.79 18.34
N GLU A 367 21.29 -64.53 18.18
CA GLU A 367 22.37 -65.35 18.71
C GLU A 367 22.31 -65.46 20.24
N ALA A 368 22.11 -64.35 20.95
CA ALA A 368 22.01 -64.31 22.42
C ALA A 368 20.87 -65.18 23.00
N ARG A 369 19.87 -65.57 22.18
CA ARG A 369 18.79 -66.50 22.58
C ARG A 369 19.17 -67.97 22.40
N LEU A 370 20.22 -68.25 21.63
CA LEU A 370 20.71 -69.59 21.30
C LEU A 370 22.00 -69.96 22.05
N GLN A 371 22.61 -69.00 22.78
CA GLN A 371 23.81 -69.27 23.57
C GLN A 371 23.55 -70.31 24.69
N PRO A 372 24.39 -71.35 24.82
CA PRO A 372 24.18 -72.44 25.79
C PRO A 372 23.99 -71.98 27.24
N ILE A 373 24.70 -70.92 27.65
CA ILE A 373 24.62 -70.35 29.02
C ILE A 373 23.23 -69.75 29.29
N ALA A 374 22.57 -69.14 28.30
CA ALA A 374 21.23 -68.58 28.45
C ALA A 374 20.19 -69.71 28.63
N LEU A 375 20.31 -70.77 27.83
CA LEU A 375 19.48 -71.98 27.92
C LEU A 375 19.67 -72.69 29.26
N GLN A 376 20.91 -72.89 29.71
CA GLN A 376 21.22 -73.46 31.03
C GLN A 376 20.63 -72.63 32.17
N ARG A 377 20.74 -71.29 32.12
CA ARG A 377 20.15 -70.39 33.14
C ARG A 377 18.63 -70.50 33.22
N GLU A 378 17.93 -70.62 32.09
CA GLU A 378 16.48 -70.83 32.09
C GLU A 378 16.12 -72.22 32.65
N ILE A 379 16.85 -73.28 32.27
CA ILE A 379 16.65 -74.64 32.81
C ILE A 379 16.83 -74.66 34.34
N ILE A 380 17.88 -74.02 34.86
CA ILE A 380 18.11 -73.88 36.31
C ILE A 380 16.97 -73.10 36.95
N ARG A 381 16.58 -71.94 36.41
CA ARG A 381 15.46 -71.13 36.92
C ARG A 381 14.16 -71.93 37.01
N ARG A 382 13.86 -72.75 36.00
CA ARG A 382 12.66 -73.62 35.98
C ARG A 382 12.72 -74.73 37.02
N ARG A 383 13.89 -75.36 37.23
CA ARG A 383 14.08 -76.33 38.32
C ARG A 383 13.84 -75.67 39.68
N THR A 384 14.52 -74.56 39.97
CA THR A 384 14.34 -73.83 41.25
C THR A 384 12.89 -73.35 41.47
N GLN A 385 12.13 -73.03 40.42
CA GLN A 385 10.69 -72.75 40.53
C GLN A 385 9.86 -73.97 40.95
N VAL A 386 10.19 -75.17 40.46
CA VAL A 386 9.57 -76.43 40.91
C VAL A 386 9.98 -76.76 42.35
N ASP A 387 11.27 -76.68 42.67
CA ASP A 387 11.81 -76.98 44.00
C ASP A 387 11.19 -76.05 45.08
N THR A 388 11.09 -74.76 44.79
CA THR A 388 10.47 -73.79 45.72
C THR A 388 8.95 -73.94 45.81
N ALA A 389 8.26 -74.40 44.75
CA ALA A 389 6.85 -74.76 44.84
C ALA A 389 6.64 -75.99 45.74
N PHE A 390 7.45 -77.04 45.56
CA PHE A 390 7.43 -78.27 46.37
C PHE A 390 7.70 -78.00 47.86
N MET A 391 8.73 -77.19 48.16
CA MET A 391 9.02 -76.80 49.56
C MET A 391 7.88 -75.97 50.18
N ARG A 392 7.19 -75.13 49.39
CA ARG A 392 6.04 -74.35 49.87
C ARG A 392 4.81 -75.21 50.15
N THR A 393 4.51 -76.25 49.36
CA THR A 393 3.40 -77.16 49.66
C THR A 393 3.66 -77.98 50.93
N GLY A 394 4.90 -78.46 51.14
CA GLY A 394 5.29 -79.15 52.37
C GLY A 394 5.14 -78.30 53.64
N VAL A 395 5.51 -77.01 53.57
CA VAL A 395 5.29 -76.06 54.69
C VAL A 395 3.81 -75.74 54.89
N ALA A 396 3.04 -75.58 53.81
CA ALA A 396 1.60 -75.32 53.88
C ALA A 396 0.83 -76.48 54.53
N MET A 397 1.12 -77.74 54.15
CA MET A 397 0.53 -78.92 54.79
C MET A 397 0.82 -78.97 56.29
N LYS A 398 2.07 -78.74 56.72
CA LYS A 398 2.44 -78.70 58.14
C LYS A 398 1.67 -77.62 58.91
N ARG A 399 1.46 -76.44 58.32
CA ARG A 399 0.64 -75.37 58.91
C ARG A 399 -0.84 -75.76 59.00
N MET A 400 -1.43 -76.34 57.95
CA MET A 400 -2.84 -76.77 57.97
C MET A 400 -3.13 -77.78 59.08
N VAL A 401 -2.22 -78.74 59.32
CA VAL A 401 -2.35 -79.71 60.42
C VAL A 401 -2.22 -79.02 61.79
N SER A 402 -1.26 -78.10 61.94
CA SER A 402 -1.07 -77.30 63.17
C SER A 402 -2.29 -76.42 63.48
N ASP A 403 -2.89 -75.80 62.47
CA ASP A 403 -4.07 -74.95 62.61
C ASP A 403 -5.32 -75.78 62.95
N ALA A 404 -5.47 -76.97 62.37
CA ALA A 404 -6.54 -77.90 62.71
C ALA A 404 -6.46 -78.36 64.18
N GLY A 405 -5.27 -78.76 64.65
CA GLY A 405 -5.05 -79.09 66.06
C GLY A 405 -5.30 -77.91 66.99
N SER A 406 -4.86 -76.71 66.60
CA SER A 406 -5.10 -75.47 67.36
C SER A 406 -6.59 -75.11 67.45
N ARG A 407 -7.36 -75.31 66.37
CA ARG A 407 -8.81 -75.14 66.36
C ARG A 407 -9.49 -76.13 67.32
N LEU A 408 -9.13 -77.42 67.29
CA LEU A 408 -9.66 -78.44 68.19
C LEU A 408 -9.41 -78.07 69.67
N ALA A 409 -8.17 -77.71 70.01
CA ALA A 409 -7.79 -77.26 71.35
C ALA A 409 -8.47 -75.94 71.79
N SER A 410 -9.00 -75.14 70.86
CA SER A 410 -9.80 -73.95 71.17
C SER A 410 -11.27 -74.27 71.46
N VAL A 411 -11.80 -75.37 70.92
CA VAL A 411 -13.18 -75.84 71.17
C VAL A 411 -13.23 -76.56 72.52
N GLN A 412 -12.28 -77.46 72.76
CA GLN A 412 -12.14 -78.18 74.04
C GLN A 412 -12.05 -77.21 75.24
N ARG A 413 -11.22 -76.16 75.14
CA ARG A 413 -11.10 -75.11 76.18
C ARG A 413 -12.36 -74.25 76.36
N ARG A 414 -13.19 -74.07 75.32
CA ARG A 414 -14.49 -73.38 75.44
C ARG A 414 -15.54 -74.23 76.15
N TYR A 415 -15.46 -75.56 76.04
CA TYR A 415 -16.33 -76.48 76.77
C TYR A 415 -15.95 -76.55 78.26
N SER A 416 -14.65 -76.70 78.59
CA SER A 416 -14.19 -76.84 79.98
C SER A 416 -14.40 -75.60 80.85
N LEU A 417 -14.52 -74.41 80.24
CA LEU A 417 -14.79 -73.14 80.94
C LEU A 417 -16.29 -72.82 81.10
N ARG A 418 -17.20 -73.65 80.56
CA ARG A 418 -18.66 -73.46 80.63
C ARG A 418 -19.40 -74.63 81.29
N ASP A 419 -18.72 -75.41 82.13
CA ASP A 419 -19.34 -76.44 82.96
C ASP A 419 -20.28 -75.81 84.03
N PRO A 420 -21.61 -75.99 83.94
CA PRO A 420 -22.55 -75.38 84.87
C PRO A 420 -22.46 -76.01 86.27
N ARG A 421 -22.02 -77.27 86.41
CA ARG A 421 -21.94 -77.98 87.70
C ARG A 421 -20.94 -77.29 88.63
N LYS A 422 -19.77 -76.92 88.10
CA LYS A 422 -18.74 -76.16 88.84
C LYS A 422 -19.18 -74.75 89.25
N ARG A 423 -20.19 -74.17 88.60
CA ARG A 423 -20.76 -72.88 89.02
C ARG A 423 -21.80 -73.04 90.13
N LEU A 424 -22.54 -74.14 90.14
CA LEU A 424 -23.56 -74.43 91.14
C LEU A 424 -22.93 -74.80 92.50
N ASN A 425 -21.95 -75.73 92.53
CA ASN A 425 -21.27 -76.15 93.75
C ASN A 425 -20.69 -74.96 94.53
N ARG A 426 -19.98 -74.05 93.82
CA ARG A 426 -19.41 -72.81 94.40
C ARG A 426 -20.42 -71.81 94.96
N GLN A 427 -21.71 -71.98 94.68
CA GLN A 427 -22.77 -71.19 95.33
C GLN A 427 -23.38 -71.94 96.53
N SER A 428 -23.48 -73.28 96.49
CA SER A 428 -23.86 -74.08 97.67
C SER A 428 -22.83 -73.93 98.79
N GLU A 429 -21.55 -74.21 98.50
CA GLU A 429 -20.42 -74.10 99.44
C GLU A 429 -20.38 -72.74 100.17
N ARG A 430 -20.83 -71.68 99.48
CA ARG A 430 -20.87 -70.30 99.99
C ARG A 430 -22.10 -70.00 100.86
N LEU A 431 -23.23 -70.66 100.61
CA LEU A 431 -24.40 -70.63 101.50
C LEU A 431 -24.13 -71.45 102.78
N ASP A 432 -23.56 -72.64 102.63
CA ASP A 432 -23.21 -73.54 103.75
C ASP A 432 -22.23 -72.84 104.71
N ALA A 433 -21.18 -72.19 104.18
CA ALA A 433 -20.23 -71.42 104.98
C ALA A 433 -20.88 -70.25 105.77
N VAL A 434 -21.84 -69.53 105.17
CA VAL A 434 -22.57 -68.45 105.85
C VAL A 434 -23.49 -69.01 106.94
N PHE A 435 -24.17 -70.13 106.68
CA PHE A 435 -25.05 -70.77 107.65
C PHE A 435 -24.27 -71.24 108.90
N VAL A 436 -23.11 -71.86 108.70
CA VAL A 436 -22.19 -72.26 109.78
C VAL A 436 -21.70 -71.04 110.58
N GLN A 437 -21.37 -69.92 109.93
CA GLN A 437 -20.94 -68.70 110.63
C GLN A 437 -22.05 -68.10 111.51
N VAL A 438 -23.28 -67.97 110.99
CA VAL A 438 -24.42 -67.44 111.76
C VAL A 438 -24.73 -68.33 112.96
N THR A 439 -24.83 -69.65 112.75
CA THR A 439 -25.07 -70.64 113.82
C THR A 439 -23.97 -70.58 114.89
N SER A 440 -22.71 -70.42 114.47
CA SER A 440 -21.55 -70.30 115.38
C SER A 440 -21.48 -68.97 116.14
N ALA A 441 -22.00 -67.87 115.57
CA ALA A 441 -22.14 -66.60 116.28
C ALA A 441 -23.25 -66.67 117.33
N MET A 442 -24.42 -67.21 116.96
CA MET A 442 -25.59 -67.36 117.84
C MET A 442 -25.27 -68.24 119.05
N ASN A 443 -24.62 -69.39 118.84
CA ASN A 443 -24.17 -70.30 119.90
C ASN A 443 -23.06 -69.72 120.81
N ARG A 444 -22.32 -68.68 120.38
CA ARG A 444 -21.39 -67.95 121.26
C ARG A 444 -22.13 -66.96 122.16
N SER A 445 -23.14 -66.27 121.63
CA SER A 445 -24.00 -65.35 122.41
C SER A 445 -24.73 -66.07 123.55
N ILE A 446 -25.34 -67.22 123.26
CA ILE A 446 -26.06 -68.04 124.27
C ILE A 446 -25.12 -68.52 125.38
N ARG A 447 -23.93 -69.01 125.04
CA ARG A 447 -22.93 -69.47 126.04
C ARG A 447 -22.47 -68.33 126.95
N ARG A 448 -22.20 -67.13 126.41
CA ARG A 448 -21.78 -65.97 127.23
C ARG A 448 -22.86 -65.54 128.23
N ARG A 449 -24.15 -65.67 127.88
CA ARG A 449 -25.27 -65.41 128.81
C ARG A 449 -25.38 -66.48 129.91
N ARG A 450 -25.16 -67.76 129.60
CA ARG A 450 -25.13 -68.83 130.64
C ARG A 450 -23.98 -68.65 131.63
N GLN A 451 -22.77 -68.35 131.14
CA GLN A 451 -21.59 -68.14 132.00
C GLN A 451 -21.77 -66.99 133.02
N LEU A 452 -22.52 -65.94 132.67
CA LEU A 452 -22.88 -64.87 133.61
C LEU A 452 -23.84 -65.35 134.71
N LEU A 453 -24.77 -66.25 134.38
CA LEU A 453 -25.69 -66.86 135.34
C LEU A 453 -24.95 -67.81 136.31
N ASP A 454 -24.07 -68.65 135.77
CA ASP A 454 -23.22 -69.58 136.54
C ASP A 454 -22.34 -68.80 137.54
N ALA A 455 -21.82 -67.63 137.15
CA ALA A 455 -20.99 -66.79 138.00
C ALA A 455 -21.75 -66.23 139.22
N GLN A 456 -23.00 -65.79 139.03
CA GLN A 456 -23.84 -65.35 140.16
C GLN A 456 -24.29 -66.52 141.05
N THR A 457 -24.54 -67.69 140.46
CA THR A 457 -24.89 -68.91 141.22
C THR A 457 -23.76 -69.33 142.16
N ARG A 458 -22.49 -69.25 141.72
CA ARG A 458 -21.32 -69.55 142.57
C ARG A 458 -21.17 -68.60 143.75
N LEU A 459 -21.48 -67.32 143.56
CA LEU A 459 -21.50 -66.29 144.62
C LEU A 459 -22.56 -66.58 145.69
N LEU A 460 -23.64 -67.28 145.35
CA LEU A 460 -24.66 -67.74 146.30
C LEU A 460 -24.15 -68.92 147.15
N SER A 461 -23.42 -69.85 146.52
CA SER A 461 -22.97 -71.10 147.16
C SER A 461 -21.86 -70.95 148.22
N SER A 462 -21.21 -69.78 148.32
CA SER A 462 -20.13 -69.54 149.29
C SER A 462 -20.59 -69.24 150.72
N VAL A 463 -21.89 -69.39 151.03
CA VAL A 463 -22.49 -68.97 152.32
C VAL A 463 -23.38 -70.05 152.97
N SER A 464 -23.48 -71.27 152.44
CA SER A 464 -24.28 -72.37 153.04
C SER A 464 -23.47 -73.29 153.97
N HIS A 465 -24.13 -73.83 155.01
CA HIS A 465 -23.51 -74.67 156.04
C HIS A 465 -23.19 -76.11 155.57
N GLU A 466 -23.80 -76.57 154.47
CA GLU A 466 -23.59 -77.91 153.88
C GLU A 466 -22.09 -78.14 153.54
N ASN A 467 -21.40 -77.08 153.12
CA ASN A 467 -19.97 -77.08 152.82
C ASN A 467 -19.06 -77.36 154.03
N VAL A 468 -19.58 -77.32 155.26
CA VAL A 468 -18.83 -77.71 156.47
C VAL A 468 -18.89 -79.22 156.68
N LEU A 469 -20.06 -79.83 156.49
CA LEU A 469 -20.25 -81.28 156.56
C LEU A 469 -19.57 -81.97 155.36
N ALA A 470 -19.67 -81.40 154.16
CA ALA A 470 -19.01 -81.88 152.94
C ALA A 470 -17.47 -81.86 153.01
N ARG A 471 -16.87 -81.28 154.07
CA ARG A 471 -15.43 -81.35 154.37
C ARG A 471 -15.06 -82.52 155.29
N GLY A 472 -15.98 -83.44 155.56
CA GLY A 472 -15.69 -84.70 156.27
C GLY A 472 -15.60 -84.58 157.79
N PHE A 473 -15.99 -83.43 158.37
CA PHE A 473 -16.14 -83.29 159.81
C PHE A 473 -17.47 -83.93 160.26
N VAL A 474 -17.42 -84.66 161.37
CA VAL A 474 -18.54 -85.48 161.87
C VAL A 474 -18.99 -84.97 163.23
N ILE A 475 -20.30 -84.83 163.44
CA ILE A 475 -20.87 -84.34 164.71
C ILE A 475 -21.18 -85.53 165.63
N VAL A 476 -20.65 -85.52 166.86
CA VAL A 476 -20.78 -86.64 167.82
C VAL A 476 -21.87 -86.35 168.85
N GLN A 477 -22.80 -87.29 169.06
CA GLN A 477 -23.92 -87.18 170.01
C GLN A 477 -24.09 -88.46 170.84
N LYS A 478 -24.60 -88.32 172.08
CA LYS A 478 -25.12 -89.45 172.88
C LYS A 478 -26.50 -89.89 172.38
N MET A 479 -26.99 -91.05 172.81
CA MET A 479 -28.38 -91.47 172.55
C MET A 479 -29.45 -90.56 173.20
N THR A 480 -29.07 -89.72 174.17
CA THR A 480 -29.90 -88.64 174.74
C THR A 480 -29.92 -87.35 173.90
N GLY A 481 -29.11 -87.26 172.83
CA GLY A 481 -28.95 -86.07 172.00
C GLY A 481 -27.86 -85.09 172.47
N GLU A 482 -27.20 -85.34 173.60
CA GLU A 482 -26.10 -84.48 174.07
C GLU A 482 -24.87 -84.54 173.17
N LEU A 483 -24.30 -83.39 172.80
CA LEU A 483 -23.11 -83.29 171.96
C LEU A 483 -21.84 -83.66 172.77
N VAL A 484 -21.13 -84.73 172.37
CA VAL A 484 -19.90 -85.17 173.05
C VAL A 484 -18.71 -84.34 172.56
N ARG A 485 -17.89 -83.82 173.48
CA ARG A 485 -16.81 -82.86 173.16
C ARG A 485 -15.41 -83.31 173.58
N ARG A 486 -15.26 -84.35 174.41
CA ARG A 486 -13.97 -84.90 174.87
C ARG A 486 -14.03 -86.41 175.00
N ALA A 487 -12.89 -87.07 174.94
CA ALA A 487 -12.76 -88.52 174.76
C ALA A 487 -12.56 -89.32 176.07
N ALA A 488 -12.72 -88.70 177.24
CA ALA A 488 -12.75 -89.42 178.52
C ALA A 488 -14.16 -89.93 178.86
N ASP A 489 -15.19 -89.34 178.24
CA ASP A 489 -16.62 -89.61 178.50
C ASP A 489 -17.13 -90.85 177.75
N VAL A 490 -16.30 -91.91 177.67
CA VAL A 490 -16.59 -93.14 176.92
C VAL A 490 -16.05 -94.35 177.70
N GLU A 491 -16.94 -95.09 178.37
CA GLU A 491 -16.56 -96.35 179.01
C GLU A 491 -16.44 -97.50 178.00
N SER A 492 -15.64 -98.53 178.33
CA SER A 492 -15.29 -99.61 177.40
C SER A 492 -16.50 -100.50 177.06
N GLY A 493 -17.19 -100.15 175.98
CA GLY A 493 -18.43 -100.78 175.50
C GLY A 493 -19.59 -99.81 175.22
N GLU A 494 -19.42 -98.52 175.50
CA GLU A 494 -20.48 -97.51 175.41
C GLU A 494 -20.88 -97.16 173.95
N ARG A 495 -22.16 -96.81 173.74
CA ARG A 495 -22.80 -96.64 172.42
C ARG A 495 -23.07 -95.18 172.07
N LEU A 496 -22.38 -94.68 171.04
CA LEU A 496 -22.42 -93.29 170.58
C LEU A 496 -23.07 -93.13 169.19
N LYS A 497 -23.42 -91.89 168.84
CA LYS A 497 -24.00 -91.46 167.55
C LYS A 497 -23.07 -90.48 166.83
N LEU A 498 -23.07 -90.51 165.51
CA LEU A 498 -22.33 -89.66 164.58
C LEU A 498 -23.27 -89.08 163.51
N GLN A 499 -22.95 -87.91 162.97
CA GLN A 499 -23.71 -87.28 161.87
C GLN A 499 -22.77 -86.70 160.82
N PHE A 500 -22.97 -87.11 159.56
CA PHE A 500 -22.17 -86.76 158.38
C PHE A 500 -22.92 -85.75 157.48
N ALA A 501 -22.51 -85.60 156.21
CA ALA A 501 -23.13 -84.70 155.24
C ALA A 501 -24.39 -85.27 154.56
N ASP A 502 -24.56 -86.58 154.69
CA ASP A 502 -25.44 -87.44 153.92
C ASP A 502 -26.35 -88.31 154.80
N ASP A 503 -25.87 -88.84 155.93
CA ASP A 503 -26.70 -89.53 156.94
C ASP A 503 -26.06 -89.56 158.35
N GLU A 504 -26.73 -90.21 159.31
CA GLU A 504 -26.27 -90.45 160.68
C GLU A 504 -25.84 -91.92 160.92
N GLN A 505 -24.88 -92.14 161.82
CA GLN A 505 -24.35 -93.46 162.16
C GLN A 505 -24.12 -93.65 163.68
N ARG A 506 -23.67 -94.83 164.12
CA ARG A 506 -23.44 -95.18 165.53
C ARG A 506 -22.21 -96.09 165.70
N VAL A 507 -21.51 -96.01 166.84
CA VAL A 507 -20.21 -96.68 167.07
C VAL A 507 -20.03 -97.19 168.52
N THR A 508 -19.13 -98.17 168.68
CA THR A 508 -18.64 -98.86 169.90
C THR A 508 -17.16 -99.28 169.69
N ALA A 509 -16.41 -99.67 170.74
CA ALA A 509 -14.97 -99.99 170.69
C ALA A 509 -14.60 -101.37 171.29
N ASP A 510 -13.49 -102.00 170.86
CA ASP A 510 -13.06 -103.37 171.26
C ASP A 510 -11.57 -103.70 170.93
N ALA A 511 -10.98 -104.81 171.45
CA ALA A 511 -9.54 -105.14 171.28
C ALA A 511 -9.08 -106.64 171.43
N ILE A 512 -8.14 -107.07 170.54
CA ILE A 512 -7.10 -108.16 170.63
C ILE A 512 -7.52 -109.67 170.64
N ASP A 513 -7.03 -110.47 169.66
CA ASP A 513 -6.76 -111.93 169.74
C ASP A 513 -5.93 -112.47 168.51
N PRO A 514 -5.17 -113.58 168.55
CA PRO A 514 -4.48 -114.18 167.39
C PRO A 514 -4.93 -115.62 166.98
N THR A 515 -4.66 -116.00 165.72
CA THR A 515 -4.88 -117.34 165.09
C THR A 515 -6.31 -117.72 164.63
N ALA A 516 -6.91 -116.95 163.72
CA ALA A 516 -8.15 -117.36 163.01
C ALA A 516 -8.24 -116.95 161.52
N LYS A 517 -8.99 -117.75 160.74
CA LYS A 517 -9.78 -117.38 159.54
C LYS A 517 -11.26 -117.35 159.99
N PRO A 518 -12.16 -116.48 159.46
CA PRO A 518 -12.60 -116.43 158.05
C PRO A 518 -12.65 -114.97 157.50
N ARG A 519 -13.07 -114.59 156.27
CA ARG A 519 -13.93 -115.09 155.16
C ARG A 519 -15.45 -114.75 155.29
N ILE A 520 -16.08 -114.29 154.18
CA ILE A 520 -17.53 -113.97 154.01
C ILE A 520 -17.87 -112.62 154.75
N VAL A 521 -18.74 -111.68 154.30
CA VAL A 521 -20.08 -111.74 153.69
C VAL A 521 -20.35 -110.72 152.56
N VAL A 522 -21.35 -111.06 151.73
CA VAL A 522 -21.95 -110.38 150.57
C VAL A 522 -22.79 -109.12 150.89
N ARG A 523 -22.80 -108.11 149.99
CA ARG A 523 -24.07 -107.44 149.57
C ARG A 523 -24.03 -106.78 148.17
N ARG A 524 -25.22 -106.40 147.67
CA ARG A 524 -25.52 -105.75 146.37
C ARG A 524 -26.21 -104.38 146.62
N GLY A 525 -25.99 -103.42 145.71
CA GLY A 525 -26.73 -102.13 145.58
C GLY A 525 -26.19 -100.96 146.43
N THR A 526 -26.40 -99.67 146.09
CA THR A 526 -27.05 -99.05 144.89
C THR A 526 -26.77 -97.52 144.85
N GLY A 527 -26.41 -96.95 143.68
CA GLY A 527 -26.28 -95.48 143.40
C GLY A 527 -24.97 -94.80 143.87
N SER A 528 -24.53 -93.61 143.40
CA SER A 528 -24.86 -92.79 142.18
C SER A 528 -23.91 -91.57 142.02
N GLY A 529 -23.38 -91.23 140.82
CA GLY A 529 -22.66 -89.94 140.54
C GLY A 529 -21.57 -89.94 139.42
N THR A 530 -21.25 -88.78 138.81
CA THR A 530 -20.37 -88.56 137.61
C THR A 530 -19.72 -87.14 137.61
N PRO A 531 -18.82 -86.66 136.68
CA PRO A 531 -18.09 -87.25 135.52
C PRO A 531 -16.53 -86.96 135.45
N PRO A 532 -15.83 -86.37 134.40
CA PRO A 532 -14.73 -87.07 133.66
C PRO A 532 -13.36 -86.32 133.48
N SER A 533 -12.35 -86.89 132.77
CA SER A 533 -10.99 -86.31 132.53
C SER A 533 -10.18 -86.88 131.31
N ALA A 534 -8.95 -86.38 131.08
CA ALA A 534 -7.80 -86.83 130.21
C ALA A 534 -7.81 -86.49 128.67
N ASN A 535 -6.68 -86.27 127.93
CA ASN A 535 -5.23 -86.02 128.23
C ASN A 535 -4.44 -85.41 126.99
N PRO A 536 -3.13 -85.00 127.09
CA PRO A 536 -2.36 -84.27 126.03
C PRO A 536 -0.96 -84.86 125.61
N THR A 537 -0.10 -84.05 124.92
CA THR A 537 1.41 -84.09 124.69
C THR A 537 1.99 -84.57 123.29
N PRO A 538 3.32 -84.47 122.90
CA PRO A 538 3.79 -83.72 121.67
C PRO A 538 4.86 -84.37 120.71
N GLU A 539 5.34 -83.66 119.64
CA GLU A 539 6.75 -83.52 119.07
C GLU A 539 6.85 -82.94 117.59
N PRO A 540 8.04 -82.57 116.99
CA PRO A 540 8.18 -81.68 115.78
C PRO A 540 9.16 -82.09 114.59
N GLU A 541 9.08 -81.47 113.37
CA GLU A 541 10.23 -81.27 112.39
C GLU A 541 10.01 -80.38 111.09
N GLU A 542 11.12 -79.75 110.61
CA GLU A 542 11.69 -79.29 109.28
C GLU A 542 11.01 -78.67 107.97
N THR A 543 11.80 -77.83 107.23
CA THR A 543 11.95 -77.56 105.72
C THR A 543 11.63 -76.22 104.95
N ALA A 544 12.65 -75.72 104.17
CA ALA A 544 12.73 -75.19 102.75
C ALA A 544 12.32 -73.76 102.20
N GLU A 545 13.32 -72.84 102.03
CA GLU A 545 13.95 -72.20 100.80
C GLU A 545 13.24 -71.50 99.57
N ALA A 546 13.84 -70.41 98.98
CA ALA A 546 14.03 -70.05 97.51
C ALA A 546 14.31 -68.52 97.16
N SER A 547 14.80 -68.14 95.94
CA SER A 547 15.42 -66.81 95.58
C SER A 547 15.23 -66.33 94.08
N ALA A 548 15.66 -65.18 93.48
CA ALA A 548 16.33 -63.90 93.93
C ALA A 548 16.13 -62.56 93.08
N PRO A 549 16.75 -62.26 91.88
CA PRO A 549 17.29 -60.90 91.54
C PRO A 549 16.82 -60.20 90.20
N PRO A 550 17.23 -58.94 89.85
CA PRO A 550 18.40 -58.63 88.96
C PRO A 550 19.07 -57.21 89.08
N SER A 551 20.05 -56.84 88.22
CA SER A 551 20.83 -55.54 88.24
C SER A 551 21.09 -54.84 86.86
N ARG A 552 21.94 -53.77 86.80
CA ARG A 552 21.94 -52.60 85.84
C ARG A 552 23.28 -51.78 85.91
N PRO A 553 23.56 -50.58 85.27
CA PRO A 553 22.97 -49.74 84.17
C PRO A 553 23.99 -49.00 83.20
N ARG A 554 23.53 -47.98 82.39
CA ARG A 554 24.29 -46.82 81.73
C ARG A 554 25.22 -47.14 80.51
N ILE A 555 25.77 -46.25 79.63
CA ILE A 555 25.60 -44.85 79.04
C ILE A 555 26.47 -44.77 77.70
N VAL A 556 26.35 -43.90 76.65
CA VAL A 556 26.95 -42.54 76.35
C VAL A 556 26.43 -41.92 74.99
N SER A 557 26.76 -40.64 74.67
CA SER A 557 26.41 -39.80 73.46
C SER A 557 27.46 -38.64 73.26
N PRO A 558 27.38 -37.63 72.32
CA PRO A 558 26.33 -37.26 71.32
C PRO A 558 26.79 -36.68 69.92
N LYS A 559 25.80 -36.38 69.04
CA LYS A 559 25.77 -35.43 67.86
C LYS A 559 26.82 -35.61 66.74
N ASP A 560 26.46 -35.58 65.45
CA ASP A 560 25.95 -34.37 64.76
C ASP A 560 25.16 -34.63 63.45
N SER A 561 24.59 -33.55 62.88
CA SER A 561 24.05 -33.35 61.50
C SER A 561 23.37 -34.49 60.70
N GLY A 562 22.15 -34.24 60.19
CA GLY A 562 21.55 -35.05 59.11
C GLY A 562 20.04 -34.89 58.94
N GLY A 563 19.60 -34.12 57.94
CA GLY A 563 18.17 -33.92 57.64
C GLY A 563 17.56 -35.00 56.74
N GLN A 564 16.26 -35.22 56.86
CA GLN A 564 15.44 -35.83 55.80
C GLN A 564 15.38 -34.85 54.61
N GLY A 565 15.27 -35.27 53.34
CA GLY A 565 15.16 -36.63 52.80
C GLY A 565 14.97 -36.57 51.28
N SER A 566 14.21 -37.50 50.69
CA SER A 566 13.83 -37.54 49.27
C SER A 566 14.96 -37.82 48.27
N LEU A 567 15.35 -39.09 48.17
CA LEU A 567 15.99 -39.64 46.97
C LEU A 567 15.32 -40.97 46.61
N PHE A 568 14.25 -40.90 45.80
CA PHE A 568 13.67 -41.96 44.96
C PHE A 568 12.70 -41.37 43.94
#